data_AF-A0A1G9QJ69-F1
#
_entry.id   AF-A0A1G9QJ69-F1
#
_cell.length_a   1.000
_cell.length_b   1.000
_cell.length_c   1.000
_cell.angle_alpha   90.00
_cell.angle_beta   90.00
_cell.angle_gamma   90.00
#
_symmetry.space_group_name_H-M   'P 1'
#
loop_
_entity.id
_entity.type
_entity.pdbx_description
1 polymer ?
#
loop_
_entity_poly.entity_id
_entity_poly.type
_entity_poly.pdbx_seq_one_letter_code
_entity_poly.pdbx_strand_id
1 'polypeptide(L)' 'MNGSTAALEIRNLHKRYGDLEVLKGISLTARDGDVIS' A
#
# COMPACT_ATOMS: atom_id res chain seq x y z
N MET A 1 13.29 0.78 21.01
CA MET A 1 12.09 1.36 20.37
C MET A 1 12.41 1.53 18.90
N ASN A 2 12.19 0.50 18.08
CA ASN A 2 12.42 0.61 16.63
C ASN A 2 11.22 1.36 16.03
N GLY A 3 11.31 2.70 16.05
CA GLY A 3 10.55 3.53 15.13
C GLY A 3 11.13 3.33 13.73
N SER A 4 10.87 2.17 13.12
CA SER A 4 11.31 1.89 11.77
C SER A 4 10.54 2.80 10.83
N THR A 5 11.29 3.69 10.17
CA THR A 5 10.82 4.48 9.05
C THR A 5 10.12 3.55 8.07
N ALA A 6 8.95 3.95 7.57
CA ALA A 6 8.25 3.18 6.57
C ALA A 6 9.16 2.99 5.34
N ALA A 7 9.28 1.76 4.87
CA ALA A 7 9.98 1.45 3.64
C ALA A 7 9.12 1.80 2.42
N LEU A 8 7.80 1.63 2.55
CA LEU A 8 6.81 2.00 1.54
C LEU A 8 5.55 2.56 2.22
N GLU A 9 5.06 3.69 1.71
CA GLU A 9 3.74 4.23 2.05
C GLU A 9 2.92 4.42 0.77
N ILE A 10 1.74 3.83 0.75
CA ILE A 10 0.71 4.00 -0.28
C ILE A 10 -0.45 4.75 0.36
N ARG A 11 -0.90 5.82 -0.29
CA ARG A 11 -2.01 6.66 0.18
C ARG A 11 -3.08 6.74 -0.89
N ASN A 12 -4.29 6.27 -0.57
CA ASN A 12 -5.47 6.34 -1.42
C ASN A 12 -5.21 5.91 -2.88
N LEU A 13 -4.53 4.78 -3.08
CA LEU A 13 -4.24 4.26 -4.41
C LEU A 13 -5.51 3.70 -5.07
N HIS A 14 -5.79 4.23 -6.25
CA HIS A 14 -6.82 3.73 -7.16
C HIS A 14 -6.18 3.13 -8.41
N LYS A 15 -6.75 2.05 -8.91
CA LYS A 15 -6.33 1.43 -10.17
C LYS A 15 -7.53 0.90 -10.92
N ARG A 16 -7.59 1.21 -12.22
CA ARG A 16 -8.58 0.70 -13.16
C ARG A 16 -7.91 0.00 -14.34
N TYR A 17 -8.60 -0.99 -14.89
CA TYR A 17 -8.30 -1.61 -16.18
C TYR A 17 -9.57 -1.56 -17.03
N GLY A 18 -9.62 -0.61 -17.98
CA GLY A 18 -10.86 -0.23 -18.65
C GLY A 18 -11.89 0.25 -17.62
N ASP A 19 -13.10 -0.31 -17.69
CA ASP A 19 -14.20 0.04 -16.80
C ASP A 19 -14.08 -0.60 -15.39
N LEU A 20 -13.19 -1.58 -15.21
CA LEU A 20 -13.05 -2.31 -13.94
C LEU A 20 -12.10 -1.59 -12.97
N GLU A 21 -12.59 -1.23 -11.79
CA GLU A 21 -11.77 -0.73 -10.67
C GLU A 21 -11.28 -1.87 -9.78
N VAL A 22 -9.96 -2.12 -9.82
CA VAL A 22 -9.31 -3.22 -9.10
C VAL A 22 -8.73 -2.79 -7.76
N LEU A 23 -8.30 -1.54 -7.62
CA LEU A 23 -7.89 -0.95 -6.34
C LEU A 23 -8.79 0.24 -6.08
N LYS A 24 -9.51 0.23 -4.96
CA LYS A 24 -10.59 1.16 -4.62
C LYS A 24 -10.18 2.11 -3.48
N GLY A 25 -9.15 2.91 -3.70
CA GLY A 25 -8.69 3.90 -2.72
C GLY A 25 -8.03 3.28 -1.50
N ILE A 26 -7.11 2.34 -1.73
CA ILE A 26 -6.40 1.64 -0.64
C ILE A 26 -5.22 2.46 -0.10
N SER A 27 -4.98 2.35 1.20
CA SER A 27 -3.78 2.89 1.84
C SER A 27 -3.04 1.76 2.57
N LEU A 28 -1.71 1.77 2.48
CA LEU A 28 -0.86 0.72 3.05
C LEU A 28 0.47 1.32 3.52
N THR A 29 0.95 0.89 4.68
CA THR A 29 2.31 1.17 5.13
C THR A 29 3.02 -0.16 5.32
N ALA A 30 4.19 -0.32 4.69
CA ALA A 30 5.06 -1.47 4.87
C ALA A 30 6.42 -1.02 5.43
N ARG A 31 6.96 -1.82 6.33
CA ARG A 31 8.29 -1.67 6.95
C ARG A 31 9.23 -2.74 6.38
N ASP A 32 10.52 -2.55 6.63
CA ASP A 32 11.53 -3.52 6.20
C ASP A 32 11.25 -4.92 6.78
N GLY A 33 11.20 -5.92 5.91
CA GLY A 33 10.95 -7.31 6.27
C GLY A 33 9.47 -7.71 6.40
N ASP A 34 8.53 -6.77 6.22
CA ASP A 34 7.10 -7.11 6.18
C ASP A 34 6.81 -7.99 4.95
N VAL A 35 6.14 -9.12 5.19
CA VAL A 35 5.58 -9.98 4.14
C VAL A 35 4.05 -9.91 4.26
N ILE A 36 3.40 -9.48 3.19
CA ILE A 36 1.94 -9.24 3.13
C ILE A 36 1.37 -10.17 2.06
N SER A 37 0.38 -10.98 2.41
CA SER A 37 -0.27 -11.99 1.55
C SER A 37 -1.76 -11.76 1.39
#